data_AF-A0A529CJV8-F1
#
_entry.id   AF-A0A529CJV8-F1
#
_cell.length_a   1.000
_cell.length_b   1.000
_cell.length_c   1.000
_cell.angle_alpha   90.00
_cell.angle_beta   90.00
_cell.angle_gamma   90.00
#
_symmetry.space_group_name_H-M   'P 1'
#
loop_
_entity.id
_entity.type
_entity.pdbx_description
1 polymer ?
#
loop_
_entity_poly.entity_id
_entity_poly.type
_entity_poly.pdbx_seq_one_letter_code
_entity_poly.pdbx_strand_id
1 'polypeptide(L)'
;MRDHLLKAIALMTLAAATMPTAFITEALAADARTFTVTIRNVSDATTLALPDGKTTSAPIAPGLYAVVRGDAKLFTPNQPGDRSLESLAEDGDASALLAAIKNVDGVATADMFVPGLPLTVKAEPGDRLVFASMFVQSNDKFFAPAPKGIELFNGKEPAAGDLTSAVTLWDAGTETDEAPGAGSNQAPRQPGPNTGADEHGIVHPADDGFTYPGVASVVQLTVLAEE
;
A
#
# COMPACT_ATOMS: atom_id res chain seq x y z
N MET A 1 79.94 61.19 -4.79
CA MET A 1 78.88 61.59 -3.84
C MET A 1 77.83 60.48 -3.87
N ARG A 2 77.55 59.89 -2.69
CA ARG A 2 76.26 59.37 -2.18
C ARG A 2 75.30 58.70 -3.18
N ASP A 3 74.68 57.54 -2.96
CA ASP A 3 74.41 56.80 -1.73
C ASP A 3 73.61 55.53 -2.10
N HIS A 4 73.71 54.50 -1.24
CA HIS A 4 72.68 53.51 -0.84
C HIS A 4 72.03 52.58 -1.91
N LEU A 5 72.31 51.27 -1.89
CA LEU A 5 71.67 50.22 -1.04
C LEU A 5 70.21 49.92 -1.48
N LEU A 6 69.94 48.72 -2.02
CA LEU A 6 69.00 47.75 -1.44
C LEU A 6 68.96 46.43 -2.25
N LYS A 7 69.11 45.32 -1.52
CA LYS A 7 68.79 43.95 -1.94
C LYS A 7 67.27 43.78 -1.92
N ALA A 8 66.69 43.09 -2.91
CA ALA A 8 65.34 42.55 -2.80
C ALA A 8 65.36 41.07 -3.24
N ILE A 9 65.23 40.21 -2.24
CA ILE A 9 64.98 38.78 -2.35
C ILE A 9 63.48 38.63 -2.64
N ALA A 10 63.12 38.10 -3.81
CA ALA A 10 61.72 37.76 -4.10
C ALA A 10 61.38 36.45 -3.37
N LEU A 11 60.58 36.59 -2.32
CA LEU A 11 60.01 35.54 -1.50
C LEU A 11 58.90 34.82 -2.30
N MET A 12 59.06 33.53 -2.55
CA MET A 12 58.02 32.66 -3.10
C MET A 12 56.89 32.53 -2.06
N THR A 13 55.75 33.17 -2.29
CA THR A 13 54.55 32.98 -1.48
C THR A 13 53.86 31.68 -1.88
N LEU A 14 53.87 30.71 -0.96
CA LEU A 14 53.06 29.50 -1.02
C LEU A 14 51.61 29.90 -0.72
N ALA A 15 50.73 29.89 -1.72
CA ALA A 15 49.30 30.06 -1.52
C ALA A 15 48.76 28.80 -0.83
N ALA A 16 48.38 28.91 0.45
CA ALA A 16 47.61 27.90 1.14
C ALA A 16 46.18 27.90 0.57
N ALA A 17 45.85 26.91 -0.26
CA ALA A 17 44.48 26.67 -0.69
C ALA A 17 43.67 26.18 0.49
N THR A 18 42.85 27.05 1.08
CA THR A 18 41.80 26.65 2.02
C THR A 18 40.73 25.92 1.22
N MET A 19 40.75 24.60 1.24
CA MET A 19 39.64 23.78 0.77
C MET A 19 38.42 24.08 1.65
N PRO A 20 37.24 24.40 1.09
CA PRO A 20 36.04 24.47 1.90
C PRO A 20 35.77 23.06 2.43
N THR A 21 35.67 22.94 3.76
CA THR A 21 35.06 21.77 4.41
C THR A 21 33.63 21.68 3.92
N ALA A 22 33.41 20.94 2.84
CA ALA A 22 32.08 20.44 2.52
C ALA A 22 31.68 19.55 3.69
N PHE A 23 30.74 20.03 4.50
CA PHE A 23 29.90 19.14 5.29
C PHE A 23 29.14 18.29 4.28
N ILE A 24 29.71 17.15 3.91
CA ILE A 24 28.94 16.05 3.35
C ILE A 24 28.02 15.66 4.50
N THR A 25 26.80 16.20 4.46
CA THR A 25 25.70 15.59 5.19
C THR A 25 25.40 14.32 4.42
N GLU A 26 26.19 13.28 4.63
CA GLU A 26 25.71 11.92 4.42
C GLU A 26 24.57 11.79 5.43
N ALA A 27 23.36 12.07 4.95
CA ALA A 27 22.20 11.50 5.58
C ALA A 27 22.44 10.00 5.53
N LEU A 28 22.90 9.43 6.64
CA LEU A 28 22.90 7.99 6.84
C LEU A 28 21.44 7.57 6.66
N ALA A 29 21.09 7.15 5.44
CA ALA A 29 19.95 6.31 5.16
C ALA A 29 20.01 5.21 6.21
N ALA A 30 18.99 5.09 7.05
CA ALA A 30 18.96 3.88 7.86
C ALA A 30 18.85 2.73 6.85
N ASP A 31 19.75 1.75 6.97
CA ASP A 31 19.89 0.69 5.99
C ASP A 31 18.53 0.03 5.73
N ALA A 32 18.24 -0.21 4.45
CA ALA A 32 17.05 -0.95 4.05
C ALA A 32 16.88 -2.21 4.92
N ARG A 33 15.67 -2.43 5.42
CA ARG A 33 15.32 -3.61 6.23
C ARG A 33 14.44 -4.56 5.44
N THR A 34 14.54 -5.82 5.81
CA THR A 34 13.63 -6.86 5.34
C THR A 34 12.55 -7.07 6.38
N PHE A 35 11.32 -7.21 5.90
CA PHE A 35 10.14 -7.49 6.69
C PHE A 35 9.49 -8.76 6.16
N THR A 36 9.08 -9.63 7.06
CA THR A 36 8.09 -10.65 6.75
C THR A 36 6.71 -10.07 7.04
N VAL A 37 5.90 -9.94 6.00
CA VAL A 37 4.52 -9.46 6.11
C VAL A 37 3.58 -10.64 5.88
N THR A 38 2.43 -10.64 6.55
CA THR A 38 1.37 -11.63 6.28
C THR A 38 0.04 -10.90 6.30
N ILE A 39 -0.68 -11.01 5.19
CA ILE A 39 -2.07 -10.58 5.05
C ILE A 39 -2.89 -11.86 4.94
N ARG A 40 -3.87 -12.07 5.81
CA ARG A 40 -4.64 -13.32 5.80
C ARG A 40 -6.12 -13.09 6.10
N ASN A 41 -6.95 -14.01 5.61
CA ASN A 41 -8.31 -14.13 6.06
C ASN A 41 -8.35 -14.76 7.46
N VAL A 42 -9.12 -14.18 8.36
CA VAL A 42 -9.40 -14.71 9.71
C VAL A 42 -10.88 -14.96 9.95
N SER A 43 -11.71 -14.78 8.92
CA SER A 43 -13.15 -15.03 9.01
C SER A 43 -13.49 -16.50 9.15
N ASP A 44 -14.63 -16.77 9.78
CA ASP A 44 -15.23 -18.09 9.90
C ASP A 44 -16.71 -18.06 9.48
N ALA A 45 -17.39 -19.21 9.55
CA ALA A 45 -18.80 -19.37 9.15
C ALA A 45 -19.81 -18.50 9.95
N THR A 46 -19.36 -17.79 10.98
CA THR A 46 -20.19 -16.91 11.82
C THR A 46 -19.91 -15.42 11.60
N THR A 47 -18.92 -15.08 10.78
CA THR A 47 -18.40 -13.72 10.65
C THR A 47 -19.37 -12.79 9.91
N LEU A 48 -19.90 -13.21 8.77
CA LEU A 48 -20.81 -12.40 7.95
C LEU A 48 -22.26 -12.79 8.25
N ALA A 49 -23.06 -11.83 8.74
CA ALA A 49 -24.50 -11.99 8.88
C ALA A 49 -25.20 -11.82 7.52
N LEU A 50 -26.16 -12.68 7.24
CA LEU A 50 -26.94 -12.66 5.99
C LEU A 50 -28.35 -12.09 6.23
N PRO A 51 -29.02 -11.55 5.19
CA PRO A 51 -30.38 -11.02 5.31
C PRO A 51 -31.43 -12.02 5.79
N ASP A 52 -31.20 -13.32 5.59
CA ASP A 52 -32.11 -14.39 6.04
C ASP A 52 -31.90 -14.80 7.51
N GLY A 53 -31.03 -14.09 8.23
CA GLY A 53 -30.70 -14.35 9.64
C GLY A 53 -29.67 -15.46 9.85
N LYS A 54 -29.14 -16.07 8.78
CA LYS A 54 -27.99 -17.00 8.88
C LYS A 54 -26.67 -16.24 8.90
N THR A 55 -25.59 -16.99 9.00
CA THR A 55 -24.22 -16.49 8.89
C THR A 55 -23.41 -17.29 7.88
N THR A 56 -22.33 -16.70 7.38
CA THR A 56 -21.35 -17.36 6.51
C THR A 56 -19.95 -16.78 6.73
N SER A 57 -18.95 -17.36 6.05
CA SER A 57 -17.59 -16.80 6.01
C SER A 57 -17.47 -15.62 5.06
N ALA A 58 -16.46 -14.79 5.35
CA ALA A 58 -16.14 -13.57 4.64
C ALA A 58 -14.74 -13.70 3.99
N PRO A 59 -14.56 -14.56 2.95
CA PRO A 59 -13.25 -14.74 2.33
C PRO A 59 -12.71 -13.45 1.70
N ILE A 60 -11.38 -13.38 1.59
CA ILE A 60 -10.69 -12.37 0.78
C ILE A 60 -9.96 -13.06 -0.38
N ALA A 61 -9.88 -12.40 -1.53
CA ALA A 61 -9.19 -12.95 -2.70
C ALA A 61 -7.65 -12.82 -2.57
N PRO A 62 -6.88 -13.54 -3.40
CA PRO A 62 -5.55 -13.08 -3.79
C PRO A 62 -5.57 -11.58 -4.15
N GLY A 63 -4.49 -10.89 -3.82
CA GLY A 63 -4.39 -9.45 -4.02
C GLY A 63 -3.02 -9.05 -4.51
N LEU A 64 -2.74 -7.76 -4.46
CA LEU A 64 -1.41 -7.23 -4.73
C LEU A 64 -0.92 -6.41 -3.54
N TYR A 65 0.40 -6.29 -3.42
CA TYR A 65 1.05 -5.32 -2.54
C TYR A 65 2.08 -4.52 -3.31
N ALA A 66 2.42 -3.34 -2.79
CA ALA A 66 3.56 -2.56 -3.25
C ALA A 66 4.24 -1.84 -2.09
N VAL A 67 5.55 -1.64 -2.22
CA VAL A 67 6.34 -0.74 -1.38
C VAL A 67 6.50 0.56 -2.13
N VAL A 68 6.01 1.64 -1.55
CA VAL A 68 5.84 2.92 -2.23
C VAL A 68 6.44 4.09 -1.45
N ARG A 69 6.81 5.15 -2.16
CA ARG A 69 7.29 6.43 -1.64
C ARG A 69 6.70 7.60 -2.43
N GLY A 70 6.89 8.81 -1.93
CA GLY A 70 6.33 10.01 -2.57
C GLY A 70 4.80 9.95 -2.63
N ASP A 71 4.21 10.21 -3.81
CA ASP A 71 2.75 10.25 -4.03
C ASP A 71 2.18 8.96 -4.65
N ALA A 72 3.00 7.92 -4.80
CA ALA A 72 2.58 6.62 -5.31
C ALA A 72 1.53 5.98 -4.38
N LYS A 73 0.43 5.50 -4.98
CA LYS A 73 -0.75 4.93 -4.32
C LYS A 73 -1.50 4.03 -5.29
N LEU A 74 -2.30 3.10 -4.77
CA LEU A 74 -3.10 2.17 -5.59
C LEU A 74 -4.38 2.82 -6.15
N PHE A 75 -4.98 3.74 -5.40
CA PHE A 75 -6.24 4.40 -5.75
C PHE A 75 -6.29 5.80 -5.12
N THR A 76 -7.25 6.61 -5.58
CA THR A 76 -7.50 7.95 -5.02
C THR A 76 -8.93 8.04 -4.51
N PRO A 77 -9.16 8.22 -3.20
CA PRO A 77 -10.50 8.39 -2.67
C PRO A 77 -11.18 9.62 -3.26
N ASN A 78 -12.51 9.56 -3.35
CA ASN A 78 -13.36 10.57 -3.95
C ASN A 78 -13.07 10.81 -5.45
N GLN A 79 -12.52 9.83 -6.14
CA GLN A 79 -12.39 9.79 -7.59
C GLN A 79 -13.00 8.48 -8.10
N PRO A 80 -13.47 8.43 -9.36
CA PRO A 80 -13.94 7.18 -9.95
C PRO A 80 -12.88 6.08 -9.87
N GLY A 81 -13.30 4.86 -9.55
CA GLY A 81 -12.47 3.67 -9.71
C GLY A 81 -12.11 3.49 -11.20
N ASP A 82 -10.86 3.12 -11.49
CA ASP A 82 -10.51 2.73 -12.85
C ASP A 82 -10.78 1.23 -13.07
N ARG A 83 -10.76 0.80 -14.33
CA ARG A 83 -11.00 -0.61 -14.69
C ARG A 83 -10.05 -1.60 -14.03
N SER A 84 -8.86 -1.15 -13.63
CA SER A 84 -7.90 -2.04 -12.98
C SER A 84 -8.26 -2.27 -11.51
N LEU A 85 -8.83 -1.25 -10.84
CA LEU A 85 -9.40 -1.40 -9.51
C LEU A 85 -10.72 -2.17 -9.54
N GLU A 86 -11.59 -1.90 -10.51
CA GLU A 86 -12.84 -2.62 -10.80
C GLU A 86 -12.60 -4.13 -10.88
N SER A 87 -11.69 -4.55 -11.76
CA SER A 87 -11.31 -5.96 -11.93
C SER A 87 -10.79 -6.62 -10.65
N LEU A 88 -10.14 -5.85 -9.75
CA LEU A 88 -9.72 -6.36 -8.45
C LEU A 88 -10.91 -6.47 -7.50
N ALA A 89 -11.75 -5.45 -7.43
CA ALA A 89 -12.78 -5.31 -6.42
C ALA A 89 -14.01 -6.17 -6.69
N GLU A 90 -14.34 -6.40 -7.97
CA GLU A 90 -15.48 -7.21 -8.39
C GLU A 90 -15.13 -8.69 -8.60
N ASP A 91 -13.94 -8.96 -9.15
CA ASP A 91 -13.59 -10.29 -9.63
C ASP A 91 -12.39 -10.91 -8.90
N GLY A 92 -11.70 -10.14 -8.06
CA GLY A 92 -10.48 -10.59 -7.38
C GLY A 92 -9.27 -10.72 -8.30
N ASP A 93 -9.32 -10.16 -9.52
CA ASP A 93 -8.20 -10.13 -10.45
C ASP A 93 -7.38 -8.84 -10.30
N ALA A 94 -6.32 -8.92 -9.51
CA ALA A 94 -5.41 -7.81 -9.26
C ALA A 94 -4.36 -7.59 -10.38
N SER A 95 -4.37 -8.38 -11.46
CA SER A 95 -3.29 -8.40 -12.46
C SER A 95 -3.14 -7.07 -13.19
N ALA A 96 -4.26 -6.45 -13.58
CA ALA A 96 -4.24 -5.16 -14.27
C ALA A 96 -3.74 -4.04 -13.35
N LEU A 97 -4.19 -4.01 -12.09
CA LEU A 97 -3.76 -3.00 -11.12
C LEU A 97 -2.28 -3.17 -10.76
N LEU A 98 -1.80 -4.42 -10.66
CA LEU A 98 -0.38 -4.72 -10.49
C LEU A 98 0.45 -4.21 -11.67
N ALA A 99 -0.02 -4.42 -12.90
CA ALA A 99 0.66 -3.92 -14.09
C ALA A 99 0.70 -2.38 -14.11
N ALA A 100 -0.38 -1.72 -13.68
CA ALA A 100 -0.44 -0.26 -13.60
C ALA A 100 0.54 0.30 -12.55
N ILE A 101 0.51 -0.20 -11.31
CA ILE A 101 1.34 0.34 -10.22
C ILE A 101 2.84 0.14 -10.49
N LYS A 102 3.25 -0.92 -11.18
CA LYS A 102 4.67 -1.14 -11.56
C LYS A 102 5.27 -0.02 -12.41
N ASN A 103 4.43 0.80 -13.06
CA ASN A 103 4.86 1.90 -13.92
C ASN A 103 4.74 3.27 -13.23
N VAL A 104 4.42 3.32 -11.94
CA VAL A 104 4.28 4.57 -11.18
C VAL A 104 5.61 4.97 -10.53
N ASP A 105 5.98 6.24 -10.70
CA ASP A 105 7.16 6.81 -10.02
C ASP A 105 7.01 6.70 -8.50
N GLY A 106 8.06 6.19 -7.84
CA GLY A 106 8.04 5.97 -6.39
C GLY A 106 7.56 4.58 -5.97
N VAL A 107 7.44 3.62 -6.89
CA VAL A 107 7.21 2.22 -6.54
C VAL A 107 8.54 1.46 -6.52
N ALA A 108 8.89 0.90 -5.36
CA ALA A 108 10.14 0.16 -5.16
C ALA A 108 10.01 -1.33 -5.50
N THR A 109 8.92 -1.95 -5.06
CA THR A 109 8.53 -3.31 -5.43
C THR A 109 7.01 -3.41 -5.48
N ALA A 110 6.49 -4.31 -6.32
CA ALA A 110 5.08 -4.66 -6.35
C ALA A 110 4.91 -6.09 -6.87
N ASP A 111 4.08 -6.87 -6.19
CA ASP A 111 3.79 -8.25 -6.59
C ASP A 111 2.40 -8.71 -6.10
N MET A 112 1.97 -9.86 -6.59
CA MET A 112 0.79 -10.55 -6.09
C MET A 112 1.06 -11.14 -4.71
N PHE A 113 0.02 -11.29 -3.89
CA PHE A 113 0.05 -12.09 -2.67
C PHE A 113 -1.14 -13.05 -2.61
N VAL A 114 -0.93 -14.17 -1.92
CA VAL A 114 -1.99 -15.12 -1.57
C VAL A 114 -2.26 -15.01 -0.07
N PRO A 115 -3.51 -14.82 0.37
CA PRO A 115 -3.86 -14.70 1.77
C PRO A 115 -3.28 -15.84 2.62
N GLY A 116 -2.61 -15.48 3.72
CA GLY A 116 -2.00 -16.43 4.66
C GLY A 116 -0.58 -16.86 4.32
N LEU A 117 -0.09 -16.61 3.11
CA LEU A 117 1.31 -16.85 2.78
C LEU A 117 2.17 -15.65 3.19
N PRO A 118 3.32 -15.87 3.86
CA PRO A 118 4.23 -14.79 4.19
C PRO A 118 4.88 -14.23 2.93
N LEU A 119 5.04 -12.90 2.91
CA LEU A 119 5.72 -12.17 1.84
C LEU A 119 6.92 -11.41 2.39
N THR A 120 8.04 -11.46 1.66
CA THR A 120 9.28 -10.77 2.03
C THR A 120 9.32 -9.40 1.37
N VAL A 121 9.31 -8.35 2.18
CA VAL A 121 9.32 -6.95 1.77
C VAL A 121 10.63 -6.30 2.17
N LYS A 122 11.34 -5.70 1.21
CA LYS A 122 12.48 -4.84 1.50
C LYS A 122 12.04 -3.38 1.41
N ALA A 123 12.32 -2.60 2.45
CA ALA A 123 11.92 -1.20 2.54
C ALA A 123 12.96 -0.35 3.27
N GLU A 124 12.97 0.95 2.98
CA GLU A 124 13.79 1.96 3.64
C GLU A 124 12.93 2.92 4.48
N PRO A 125 13.50 3.65 5.46
CA PRO A 125 12.78 4.69 6.17
C PRO A 125 12.06 5.66 5.23
N GLY A 126 10.74 5.81 5.43
CA GLY A 126 9.87 6.64 4.60
C GLY A 126 9.15 5.89 3.47
N ASP A 127 9.58 4.66 3.15
CA ASP A 127 8.78 3.74 2.34
C ASP A 127 7.54 3.26 3.12
N ARG A 128 6.49 2.94 2.37
CA ARG A 128 5.18 2.55 2.91
C ARG A 128 4.66 1.33 2.18
N LEU A 129 3.99 0.45 2.91
CA LEU A 129 3.28 -0.70 2.35
C LEU A 129 1.87 -0.28 1.94
N VAL A 130 1.51 -0.54 0.69
CA VAL A 130 0.11 -0.52 0.21
C VAL A 130 -0.26 -1.92 -0.27
N PHE A 131 -1.53 -2.29 -0.13
CA PHE A 131 -2.06 -3.53 -0.68
C PHE A 131 -3.55 -3.36 -0.99
N ALA A 132 -4.09 -4.23 -1.83
CA ALA A 132 -5.53 -4.33 -2.07
C ALA A 132 -5.94 -5.79 -2.28
N SER A 133 -7.10 -6.19 -1.76
CA SER A 133 -7.67 -7.53 -1.92
C SER A 133 -9.20 -7.47 -1.83
N MET A 134 -9.89 -8.15 -2.75
CA MET A 134 -11.35 -8.19 -2.80
C MET A 134 -11.96 -8.72 -1.50
N PHE A 135 -13.04 -8.09 -1.04
CA PHE A 135 -13.98 -8.71 -0.13
C PHE A 135 -14.97 -9.56 -0.93
N VAL A 136 -14.75 -10.88 -0.96
CA VAL A 136 -15.38 -11.79 -1.93
C VAL A 136 -16.92 -11.83 -1.84
N GLN A 137 -17.49 -11.48 -0.69
CA GLN A 137 -18.94 -11.49 -0.47
C GLN A 137 -19.56 -10.11 -0.72
N SER A 138 -19.06 -9.39 -1.72
CA SER A 138 -19.57 -8.07 -2.11
C SER A 138 -19.51 -7.90 -3.63
N ASN A 139 -20.14 -6.83 -4.10
CA ASN A 139 -20.17 -6.47 -5.52
C ASN A 139 -18.82 -5.86 -5.90
N ASP A 140 -18.34 -4.85 -5.17
CA ASP A 140 -17.10 -4.15 -5.51
C ASP A 140 -16.31 -3.65 -4.27
N LYS A 141 -16.44 -4.32 -3.12
CA LYS A 141 -15.72 -3.92 -1.92
C LYS A 141 -14.35 -4.58 -1.84
N PHE A 142 -13.37 -3.86 -1.30
CA PHE A 142 -12.00 -4.34 -1.17
C PHE A 142 -11.32 -3.86 0.12
N PHE A 143 -10.43 -4.66 0.67
CA PHE A 143 -9.60 -4.31 1.81
C PHE A 143 -8.29 -3.66 1.36
N ALA A 144 -8.00 -2.49 1.89
CA ALA A 144 -6.75 -1.77 1.66
C ALA A 144 -6.44 -0.81 2.82
N PRO A 145 -5.18 -0.43 3.05
CA PRO A 145 -4.89 0.71 3.92
C PRO A 145 -5.38 2.01 3.29
N ALA A 146 -5.35 3.11 4.06
CA ALA A 146 -5.52 4.44 3.49
C ALA A 146 -4.53 4.68 2.34
N PRO A 147 -4.81 5.57 1.37
CA PRO A 147 -3.96 5.77 0.18
C PRO A 147 -2.53 6.17 0.50
N LYS A 148 -2.29 6.76 1.68
CA LYS A 148 -0.95 7.06 2.16
C LYS A 148 -0.14 5.78 2.45
N GLY A 149 -0.76 4.62 2.61
CA GLY A 149 -0.09 3.38 2.95
C GLY A 149 0.30 3.29 4.43
N ILE A 150 0.93 2.18 4.78
CA ILE A 150 1.36 1.83 6.13
C ILE A 150 2.86 2.09 6.23
N GLU A 151 3.27 2.95 7.15
CA GLU A 151 4.69 3.19 7.41
C GLU A 151 5.33 1.93 8.00
N LEU A 152 6.41 1.47 7.39
CA LEU A 152 7.20 0.33 7.88
C LEU A 152 8.30 0.74 8.86
N PHE A 153 8.39 2.03 9.16
CA PHE A 153 9.38 2.61 10.08
C PHE A 153 8.75 3.73 10.90
N ASN A 154 9.11 3.82 12.18
CA ASN A 154 8.89 5.00 13.02
C ASN A 154 10.20 5.81 13.08
N GLY A 155 10.31 6.81 12.21
CA GLY A 155 11.59 7.47 11.98
C GLY A 155 12.56 6.49 11.32
N LYS A 156 13.60 6.07 12.05
CA LYS A 156 14.59 5.08 11.57
C LYS A 156 14.37 3.67 12.14
N GLU A 157 13.49 3.53 13.11
CA GLU A 157 13.24 2.25 13.78
C GLU A 157 12.20 1.43 12.99
N PRO A 158 12.44 0.14 12.72
CA PRO A 158 11.46 -0.71 12.04
C PRO A 158 10.14 -0.80 12.82
N ALA A 159 9.02 -0.63 12.12
CA ALA A 159 7.70 -0.85 12.68
C ALA A 159 7.27 -2.31 12.44
N ALA A 160 6.95 -3.03 13.51
CA ALA A 160 6.52 -4.43 13.48
C ALA A 160 5.37 -4.65 14.48
N GLY A 161 4.53 -5.65 14.22
CA GLY A 161 3.38 -6.02 15.02
C GLY A 161 2.14 -6.34 14.18
N ASP A 162 0.99 -6.39 14.85
CA ASP A 162 -0.32 -6.44 14.21
C ASP A 162 -0.72 -5.01 13.79
N LEU A 163 -0.82 -4.78 12.49
CA LEU A 163 -1.14 -3.49 11.88
C LEU A 163 -2.54 -3.49 11.24
N THR A 164 -3.41 -4.42 11.64
CA THR A 164 -4.76 -4.58 11.10
C THR A 164 -5.62 -3.31 11.25
N SER A 165 -5.37 -2.49 12.27
CA SER A 165 -6.07 -1.22 12.48
C SER A 165 -5.83 -0.19 11.37
N ALA A 166 -4.79 -0.37 10.54
CA ALA A 166 -4.54 0.47 9.38
C ALA A 166 -5.37 0.07 8.15
N VAL A 167 -6.06 -1.08 8.19
CA VAL A 167 -6.85 -1.61 7.08
C VAL A 167 -8.27 -1.06 7.13
N THR A 168 -8.81 -0.72 5.97
CA THR A 168 -10.17 -0.21 5.77
C THR A 168 -10.87 -1.07 4.72
N LEU A 169 -12.18 -1.27 4.88
CA LEU A 169 -13.04 -1.78 3.81
C LEU A 169 -13.45 -0.60 2.94
N TRP A 170 -13.08 -0.65 1.68
CA TRP A 170 -13.37 0.35 0.67
C TRP A 170 -14.41 -0.16 -0.30
N ASP A 171 -15.06 0.82 -0.90
CA ASP A 171 -15.96 0.75 -2.02
C ASP A 171 -15.23 1.24 -3.26
N ALA A 172 -15.24 0.48 -4.36
CA ALA A 172 -14.63 0.90 -5.61
C ALA A 172 -15.49 1.93 -6.36
N GLY A 173 -16.80 1.92 -6.09
CA GLY A 173 -17.78 2.77 -6.73
C GLY A 173 -18.06 2.34 -8.18
N THR A 174 -17.91 1.05 -8.50
CA THR A 174 -17.96 0.55 -9.88
C THR A 174 -19.22 -0.24 -10.16
N GLU A 175 -19.75 -0.99 -9.19
CA GLU A 175 -20.96 -1.81 -9.35
C GLU A 175 -22.04 -1.47 -8.33
N THR A 176 -23.32 -1.51 -8.74
CA THR A 176 -24.45 -1.28 -7.82
C THR A 176 -24.48 -2.34 -6.73
N ASP A 177 -24.49 -1.89 -5.47
CA ASP A 177 -24.47 -2.80 -4.33
C ASP A 177 -25.70 -3.68 -4.15
N GLU A 178 -25.44 -4.94 -3.83
CA GLU A 178 -26.39 -5.89 -3.29
C GLU A 178 -25.98 -6.33 -1.88
N ALA A 179 -26.92 -6.93 -1.13
CA ALA A 179 -26.65 -7.38 0.23
C ALA A 179 -25.41 -8.33 0.30
N PRO A 180 -24.41 -8.03 1.15
CA PRO A 180 -23.19 -8.83 1.23
C PRO A 180 -23.46 -10.31 1.50
N GLY A 181 -22.86 -11.18 0.68
CA GLY A 181 -23.01 -12.64 0.75
C GLY A 181 -24.30 -13.20 0.16
N ALA A 182 -25.22 -12.36 -0.32
CA ALA A 182 -26.50 -12.76 -0.88
C ALA A 182 -26.75 -12.26 -2.32
N GLY A 183 -26.07 -11.18 -2.73
CA GLY A 183 -26.20 -10.59 -4.06
C GLY A 183 -25.87 -11.56 -5.20
N SER A 184 -26.63 -11.47 -6.28
CA SER A 184 -26.52 -12.37 -7.44
C SER A 184 -25.35 -12.03 -8.36
N ASN A 185 -24.87 -10.79 -8.34
CA ASN A 185 -23.77 -10.31 -9.16
C ASN A 185 -22.41 -10.38 -8.43
N GLN A 186 -22.39 -10.76 -7.16
CA GLN A 186 -21.15 -10.94 -6.41
C GLN A 186 -20.35 -12.14 -6.95
N ALA A 187 -19.02 -12.05 -6.93
CA ALA A 187 -18.11 -13.03 -7.54
C ALA A 187 -18.46 -14.53 -7.37
N PRO A 188 -18.88 -15.02 -6.18
CA PRO A 188 -19.21 -16.44 -5.99
C PRO A 188 -20.50 -16.89 -6.69
N ARG A 189 -21.34 -15.95 -7.14
CA ARG A 189 -22.71 -16.19 -7.64
C ARG A 189 -22.92 -15.65 -9.06
N GLN A 190 -22.06 -14.76 -9.53
CA GLN A 190 -22.15 -14.24 -10.89
C GLN A 190 -21.87 -15.30 -11.97
N PRO A 191 -22.49 -15.18 -13.16
CA PRO A 191 -22.28 -16.08 -14.29
C PRO A 191 -20.88 -15.97 -14.93
N GLY A 192 -20.17 -14.87 -14.69
CA GLY A 192 -18.81 -14.62 -15.17
C GLY A 192 -18.30 -13.25 -14.72
N PRO A 193 -17.02 -12.92 -14.97
CA PRO A 193 -16.44 -11.64 -14.59
C PRO A 193 -17.21 -10.43 -15.10
N ASN A 194 -17.14 -9.30 -14.40
CA ASN A 194 -17.79 -8.05 -14.78
C ASN A 194 -19.31 -8.23 -14.99
N THR A 195 -19.97 -8.93 -14.07
CA THR A 195 -21.44 -9.00 -14.04
C THR A 195 -21.96 -7.98 -13.07
N GLY A 196 -22.95 -7.19 -13.49
CA GLY A 196 -23.51 -6.17 -12.63
C GLY A 196 -24.08 -5.01 -13.42
N ALA A 197 -24.68 -4.05 -12.71
CA ALA A 197 -25.00 -2.75 -13.27
C ALA A 197 -24.00 -1.73 -12.74
N ASP A 198 -23.29 -1.05 -13.64
CA ASP A 198 -22.38 0.02 -13.27
C ASP A 198 -23.11 1.11 -12.46
N GLU A 199 -22.52 1.55 -11.36
CA GLU A 199 -23.05 2.68 -10.59
C GLU A 199 -22.34 4.01 -10.88
N HIS A 200 -21.17 3.97 -11.52
CA HIS A 200 -20.36 5.15 -11.88
C HIS A 200 -20.08 6.08 -10.68
N GLY A 201 -19.84 5.47 -9.52
CA GLY A 201 -19.53 6.11 -8.26
C GLY A 201 -18.07 6.57 -8.14
N ILE A 202 -17.61 6.66 -6.89
CA ILE A 202 -16.26 7.09 -6.53
C ILE A 202 -15.73 6.17 -5.45
N VAL A 203 -14.41 6.03 -5.37
CA VAL A 203 -13.79 5.23 -4.32
C VAL A 203 -13.97 5.90 -2.95
N HIS A 204 -14.57 5.22 -1.99
CA HIS A 204 -14.74 5.71 -0.61
C HIS A 204 -14.76 4.56 0.41
N PRO A 205 -14.64 4.81 1.73
CA PRO A 205 -14.90 3.76 2.72
C PRO A 205 -16.32 3.22 2.56
N ALA A 206 -16.52 1.90 2.71
CA ALA A 206 -17.85 1.29 2.55
C ALA A 206 -18.88 1.91 3.52
N ASP A 207 -19.90 2.55 2.96
CA ASP A 207 -20.97 3.29 3.66
C ASP A 207 -22.25 3.35 2.80
N ASP A 208 -22.65 2.19 2.28
CA ASP A 208 -23.77 1.97 1.36
C ASP A 208 -25.09 1.61 2.07
N GLY A 209 -25.08 1.55 3.40
CA GLY A 209 -26.22 1.17 4.24
C GLY A 209 -26.36 -0.34 4.51
N PHE A 210 -25.49 -1.18 3.93
CA PHE A 210 -25.38 -2.58 4.32
C PHE A 210 -24.55 -2.77 5.58
N THR A 211 -24.71 -3.92 6.23
CA THR A 211 -23.94 -4.28 7.42
C THR A 211 -22.79 -5.19 7.03
N TYR A 212 -21.57 -4.73 7.30
CA TYR A 212 -20.34 -5.49 7.11
C TYR A 212 -19.78 -6.00 8.43
N PRO A 213 -19.08 -7.16 8.44
CA PRO A 213 -18.28 -7.58 9.58
C PRO A 213 -17.17 -6.55 9.84
N GLY A 214 -16.76 -6.40 11.11
CA GLY A 214 -15.64 -5.53 11.44
C GLY A 214 -14.35 -6.01 10.75
N VAL A 215 -13.53 -5.09 10.25
CA VAL A 215 -12.32 -5.41 9.46
C VAL A 215 -11.44 -6.48 10.13
N ALA A 216 -11.18 -6.34 11.43
CA ALA A 216 -10.33 -7.28 12.19
C ALA A 216 -10.94 -8.68 12.38
N SER A 217 -12.23 -8.87 12.08
CA SER A 217 -12.87 -10.20 12.04
C SER A 217 -12.73 -10.86 10.66
N VAL A 218 -12.24 -10.14 9.65
CA VAL A 218 -12.09 -10.64 8.28
C VAL A 218 -10.63 -10.72 7.86
N VAL A 219 -9.87 -9.65 8.07
CA VAL A 219 -8.47 -9.53 7.64
C VAL A 219 -7.58 -9.35 8.86
N GLN A 220 -6.43 -9.99 8.83
CA GLN A 220 -5.31 -9.68 9.71
C GLN A 220 -4.08 -9.31 8.88
N LEU A 221 -3.42 -8.22 9.26
CA LEU A 221 -2.12 -7.80 8.76
C LEU A 221 -1.09 -7.85 9.89
N THR A 222 -0.06 -8.67 9.72
CA THR A 222 1.09 -8.72 10.63
C THR A 222 2.38 -8.39 9.88
N VAL A 223 3.25 -7.61 10.51
CA VAL A 223 4.58 -7.26 10.01
C VAL A 223 5.62 -7.66 11.05
N LEU A 224 6.64 -8.39 10.62
CA LEU A 224 7.79 -8.75 11.44
C LEU A 224 9.04 -8.14 10.79
N ALA A 225 9.80 -7.37 11.54
CA ALA A 225 11.13 -6.96 11.10
C ALA A 225 12.08 -8.15 11.24
N GLU A 226 12.84 -8.44 10.18
CA GLU A 226 13.92 -9.42 10.24
C GLU A 226 15.15 -8.78 10.92
N GLU A 227 15.91 -9.58 11.67
CA GLU A 227 17.13 -9.14 12.36
C GLU A 227 18.27 -8.76 11.40
#